data_AF-A0A4Q6I4S6-F1
#
_entry.id   AF-A0A4Q6I4S6-F1
#
_cell.length_a   1.000
_cell.length_b   1.000
_cell.length_c   1.000
_cell.angle_alpha   90.00
_cell.angle_beta   90.00
_cell.angle_gamma   90.00
#
_symmetry.space_group_name_H-M   'P 1'
#
loop_
_entity.id
_entity.type
_entity.pdbx_description
1 polymer ?
#
loop_
_entity_poly.entity_id
_entity_poly.type
_entity_poly.pdbx_seq_one_letter_code
_entity_poly.pdbx_strand_id
1 'polypeptide(L)'
;MVIKMNYKRFVVGVTLSAFVCFLSGSAFSDDVNFSEGRRGLYIGSQYKVGVPNFSNFSAEETIPGITKKIFAMDLDKSKISEHGSFTRQYDPTYASSFAGFSGIIGYYVNDFRVEFEGSYENFEPERQWYPENSQSYKFFSLSRESSCAANKFIVLENNGVVDKSINVSVCYDVAGGNIPLAPYMCAGVGADYIKFLGISLPKFSCQVKFGVNYPLNVNTMLFGGGYYHKVVGNKYERVEIAYHPSTLSEVPKTTSASATLNTDYFGWEVGFRFTL
;
A
#
# COMPACT_ATOMS: atom_id res chain seq x y z
N MET A 1 -1.59 -15.81 38.71
CA MET A 1 -1.64 -14.50 38.02
C MET A 1 -0.89 -14.65 36.69
N VAL A 2 -1.61 -14.87 35.59
CA VAL A 2 -1.01 -15.15 34.28
C VAL A 2 -0.73 -13.82 33.59
N ILE A 3 0.55 -13.46 33.46
CA ILE A 3 0.98 -12.28 32.70
C ILE A 3 0.75 -12.58 31.22
N LYS A 4 -0.27 -11.93 30.65
CA LYS A 4 -0.61 -12.03 29.23
C LYS A 4 0.40 -11.19 28.43
N MET A 5 1.51 -11.81 28.02
CA MET A 5 2.57 -11.14 27.27
C MET A 5 2.11 -10.86 25.84
N ASN A 6 2.06 -9.57 25.46
CA ASN A 6 1.59 -9.11 24.16
C ASN A 6 2.70 -9.26 23.11
N TYR A 7 2.74 -10.41 22.43
CA TYR A 7 3.81 -10.81 21.51
C TYR A 7 4.09 -9.80 20.38
N LYS A 8 3.08 -9.03 19.95
CA LYS A 8 3.23 -8.04 18.88
C LYS A 8 4.13 -6.85 19.28
N ARG A 9 4.10 -6.42 20.55
CA ARG A 9 4.96 -5.33 21.04
C ARG A 9 6.38 -5.80 21.33
N PHE A 10 6.55 -7.07 21.71
CA PHE A 10 7.87 -7.65 21.98
C PHE A 10 8.66 -7.88 20.69
N VAL A 11 8.02 -8.36 19.63
CA VAL A 11 8.69 -8.59 18.32
C VAL A 11 9.16 -7.28 17.70
N VAL A 12 8.37 -6.20 17.78
CA VAL A 12 8.76 -4.87 17.26
C VAL A 12 9.92 -4.26 18.04
N GLY A 13 9.98 -4.47 19.36
CA GLY A 13 11.12 -4.02 20.18
C GLY A 13 12.42 -4.79 19.91
N VAL A 14 12.30 -6.10 19.63
CA VAL A 14 13.46 -6.97 19.34
C VAL A 14 14.01 -6.73 17.93
N THR A 15 13.18 -6.47 16.92
CA THR A 15 13.68 -6.11 15.58
C THR A 15 14.35 -4.74 15.54
N LEU A 16 13.84 -3.75 16.28
CA LEU A 16 14.48 -2.43 16.37
C LEU A 16 15.82 -2.48 17.12
N SER A 17 15.93 -3.33 18.15
CA SER A 17 17.17 -3.50 18.92
C SER A 17 18.21 -4.34 18.18
N ALA A 18 17.79 -5.33 17.37
CA ALA A 18 18.70 -6.11 16.53
C ALA A 18 19.32 -5.27 15.40
N PHE A 19 18.59 -4.28 14.86
CA PHE A 19 19.12 -3.39 13.82
C PHE A 19 20.21 -2.45 14.35
N VAL A 20 20.15 -2.06 15.63
CA VAL A 20 21.17 -1.21 16.28
C VAL A 20 22.45 -2.01 16.58
N CYS A 21 22.37 -3.32 16.81
CA CYS A 21 23.53 -4.15 17.11
C CYS A 21 24.38 -4.54 15.88
N PHE A 22 23.87 -4.37 14.64
CA PHE A 22 24.65 -4.62 13.42
C PHE A 22 25.45 -3.40 12.94
N LEU A 23 25.33 -2.24 13.59
CA LEU A 23 26.08 -1.02 13.25
C LEU A 23 27.37 -0.82 14.06
N SER A 24 27.66 -1.68 15.05
CA SER A 24 28.91 -1.67 15.79
C SER A 24 29.90 -2.68 15.22
N GLY A 25 30.53 -2.32 14.10
CA GLY A 25 31.52 -3.14 13.40
C GLY A 25 32.32 -2.34 12.37
N SER A 26 33.10 -1.38 12.86
CA SER A 26 34.27 -0.73 12.24
C SER A 26 34.67 -1.08 10.79
N ALA A 27 34.50 -0.10 9.88
CA ALA A 27 35.37 0.32 8.75
C ALA A 27 34.49 1.29 7.91
N PHE A 28 34.81 2.55 7.63
CA PHE A 28 36.02 3.11 7.05
C PHE A 28 36.30 4.53 7.58
N SER A 29 37.58 4.86 7.67
CA SER A 29 38.12 6.20 7.84
C SER A 29 38.11 6.90 6.48
N ASP A 30 37.55 8.11 6.41
CA ASP A 30 38.18 9.22 5.72
C ASP A 30 37.68 10.55 6.30
N ASP A 31 38.63 11.41 6.67
CA ASP A 31 38.39 12.82 6.98
C ASP A 31 38.03 13.54 5.67
N VAL A 32 36.81 14.09 5.59
CA VAL A 32 36.47 14.99 4.48
C VAL A 32 36.05 16.35 5.01
N ASN A 33 36.97 17.29 4.84
CA ASN A 33 36.74 18.73 4.90
C ASN A 33 35.43 19.11 4.20
N PHE A 34 34.62 19.95 4.84
CA PHE A 34 33.45 20.58 4.22
C PHE A 34 33.89 21.59 3.12
N SER A 35 34.33 21.09 1.95
CA SER A 35 34.59 21.96 0.79
C SER A 35 34.67 21.26 -0.60
N GLU A 36 34.32 19.98 -0.76
CA GLU A 36 34.14 19.35 -2.08
C GLU A 36 32.83 18.54 -2.12
N GLY A 37 32.09 18.61 -3.23
CA GLY A 37 30.68 18.20 -3.32
C GLY A 37 30.36 16.81 -2.74
N ARG A 38 29.24 16.72 -2.01
CA ARG A 38 28.78 15.47 -1.36
C ARG A 38 28.69 14.33 -2.38
N ARG A 39 29.55 13.32 -2.23
CA ARG A 39 29.52 12.08 -3.00
C ARG A 39 29.65 10.93 -2.02
N GLY A 40 28.78 9.93 -2.14
CA GLY A 40 28.79 8.82 -1.21
C GLY A 40 27.55 7.96 -1.32
N LEU A 41 27.73 6.66 -1.06
CA LEU A 41 26.62 5.74 -0.87
C LEU A 41 26.00 5.99 0.50
N TYR A 42 24.70 5.77 0.60
CA TYR A 42 24.02 5.73 1.87
C TYR A 42 22.93 4.67 1.85
N ILE A 43 22.60 4.19 3.04
CA ILE A 43 21.46 3.33 3.29
C ILE A 43 20.47 4.05 4.18
N GLY A 44 19.20 3.73 4.07
CA GLY A 44 18.17 4.34 4.89
C GLY A 44 17.03 3.41 5.17
N SER A 45 16.25 3.78 6.19
CA SER A 45 14.98 3.16 6.49
C SER A 45 13.99 4.24 6.88
N GLN A 46 12.72 4.00 6.55
CA GLN A 46 11.66 4.95 6.85
C GLN A 46 10.36 4.22 7.21
N TYR A 47 9.64 4.83 8.13
CA TYR A 47 8.26 4.50 8.44
C TYR A 47 7.35 5.35 7.56
N LYS A 48 6.29 4.73 7.02
CA LYS A 48 5.35 5.36 6.09
C LYS A 48 3.92 5.24 6.60
N VAL A 49 3.19 6.34 6.51
CA VAL A 49 1.74 6.38 6.71
C VAL A 49 1.09 6.78 5.39
N GLY A 50 0.23 5.93 4.85
CA GLY A 50 -0.48 6.17 3.59
C GLY A 50 -1.94 6.49 3.82
N VAL A 51 -2.47 7.53 3.19
CA VAL A 51 -3.89 7.90 3.15
C VAL A 51 -4.40 7.64 1.73
N PRO A 52 -5.30 6.65 1.54
CA PRO A 52 -5.76 6.26 0.21
C PRO A 52 -6.63 7.34 -0.41
N ASN A 53 -6.45 7.59 -1.70
CA ASN A 53 -7.33 8.37 -2.56
C ASN A 53 -7.90 7.48 -3.68
N PHE A 54 -8.27 6.25 -3.31
CA PHE A 54 -8.72 5.27 -4.30
C PHE A 54 -10.06 5.68 -4.91
N SER A 55 -10.20 5.48 -6.22
CA SER A 55 -11.36 5.94 -6.98
C SER A 55 -11.71 4.97 -8.11
N ASN A 56 -12.87 5.20 -8.76
CA ASN A 56 -13.37 4.40 -9.88
C ASN A 56 -13.41 2.90 -9.58
N PHE A 57 -13.83 2.55 -8.37
CA PHE A 57 -14.12 1.15 -8.06
C PHE A 57 -15.27 0.66 -8.95
N SER A 58 -15.04 -0.43 -9.66
CA SER A 58 -16.09 -1.19 -10.33
C SER A 58 -15.71 -2.66 -10.36
N ALA A 59 -16.70 -3.53 -10.47
CA ALA A 59 -16.48 -4.95 -10.62
C ALA A 59 -17.58 -5.56 -11.47
N GLU A 60 -17.19 -6.45 -12.37
CA GLU A 60 -18.09 -7.13 -13.29
C GLU A 60 -17.55 -8.51 -13.64
N GLU A 61 -18.45 -9.39 -14.03
CA GLU A 61 -18.08 -10.63 -14.70
C GLU A 61 -17.37 -10.29 -16.02
N THR A 62 -16.32 -11.04 -16.37
CA THR A 62 -15.46 -10.80 -17.55
C THR A 62 -16.25 -10.79 -18.87
N ILE A 63 -17.44 -11.38 -18.88
CA ILE A 63 -18.33 -11.37 -20.04
C ILE A 63 -19.19 -10.09 -19.96
N PRO A 64 -18.98 -9.15 -20.90
CA PRO A 64 -19.59 -7.82 -20.80
C PRO A 64 -21.11 -7.87 -20.74
N GLY A 65 -21.70 -7.02 -19.90
CA GLY A 65 -23.15 -6.84 -19.80
C GLY A 65 -23.90 -7.93 -19.04
N ILE A 66 -23.22 -8.96 -18.54
CA ILE A 66 -23.80 -9.97 -17.66
C ILE A 66 -24.11 -9.37 -16.29
N THR A 67 -23.13 -8.74 -15.65
CA THR A 67 -23.36 -8.06 -14.37
C THR A 67 -24.22 -6.82 -14.59
N LYS A 68 -25.37 -6.78 -13.93
CA LYS A 68 -26.29 -5.62 -13.96
C LYS A 68 -26.09 -4.71 -12.77
N LYS A 69 -25.75 -5.28 -11.60
CA LYS A 69 -25.57 -4.51 -10.37
C LYS A 69 -24.69 -5.26 -9.37
N ILE A 70 -24.02 -4.49 -8.51
CA ILE A 70 -23.22 -4.99 -7.40
C ILE A 70 -23.92 -4.72 -6.07
N PHE A 71 -23.85 -5.68 -5.14
CA PHE A 71 -24.51 -5.56 -3.84
C PHE A 71 -23.59 -5.95 -2.70
N ALA A 72 -23.65 -5.19 -1.60
CA ALA A 72 -22.93 -5.49 -0.37
C ALA A 72 -23.63 -6.61 0.40
N MET A 73 -22.84 -7.46 1.06
CA MET A 73 -23.37 -8.51 1.92
C MET A 73 -23.99 -7.94 3.20
N ASP A 74 -25.06 -8.55 3.72
CA ASP A 74 -25.66 -8.17 5.00
C ASP A 74 -24.82 -8.71 6.18
N LEU A 75 -25.26 -8.48 7.41
CA LEU A 75 -24.45 -8.65 8.62
C LEU A 75 -23.94 -10.08 8.91
N ASP A 76 -24.50 -11.11 8.28
CA ASP A 76 -24.22 -12.52 8.57
C ASP A 76 -23.46 -13.23 7.44
N LYS A 77 -22.12 -13.28 7.59
CA LYS A 77 -21.21 -13.95 6.64
C LYS A 77 -21.58 -15.42 6.36
N SER A 78 -22.24 -16.12 7.28
CA SER A 78 -22.60 -17.53 7.07
C SER A 78 -23.59 -17.71 5.91
N LYS A 79 -24.32 -16.65 5.57
CA LYS A 79 -25.33 -16.60 4.51
C LYS A 79 -24.78 -16.11 3.17
N ILE A 80 -23.49 -16.32 2.91
CA ILE A 80 -22.82 -15.91 1.66
C ILE A 80 -23.42 -16.56 0.41
N SER A 81 -24.08 -17.71 0.58
CA SER A 81 -24.80 -18.43 -0.47
C SER A 81 -26.26 -17.97 -0.65
N GLU A 82 -26.80 -17.16 0.25
CA GLU A 82 -28.18 -16.70 0.20
C GLU A 82 -28.28 -15.36 -0.53
N HIS A 83 -28.95 -15.35 -1.68
CA HIS A 83 -29.20 -14.12 -2.46
C HIS A 83 -29.83 -12.97 -1.65
N GLY A 84 -30.71 -13.29 -0.69
CA GLY A 84 -31.40 -12.33 0.17
C GLY A 84 -30.47 -11.59 1.14
N SER A 85 -29.23 -12.07 1.31
CA SER A 85 -28.18 -11.40 2.07
C SER A 85 -27.51 -10.26 1.29
N PHE A 86 -27.89 -10.01 0.04
CA PHE A 86 -27.25 -9.00 -0.82
C PHE A 86 -28.27 -7.95 -1.28
N THR A 87 -28.49 -6.94 -0.44
CA THR A 87 -29.59 -5.97 -0.65
C THR A 87 -29.12 -4.53 -0.83
N ARG A 88 -27.92 -4.19 -0.36
CA ARG A 88 -27.41 -2.81 -0.32
C ARG A 88 -26.44 -2.56 -1.45
N GLN A 89 -26.30 -1.30 -1.86
CA GLN A 89 -25.25 -0.93 -2.82
C GLN A 89 -23.86 -1.12 -2.19
N TYR A 90 -22.93 -1.70 -2.94
CA TYR A 90 -21.54 -1.83 -2.54
C TYR A 90 -20.73 -0.64 -3.06
N ASP A 91 -20.12 0.11 -2.16
CA ASP A 91 -19.25 1.24 -2.46
C ASP A 91 -18.11 1.27 -1.41
N PRO A 92 -16.98 0.59 -1.68
CA PRO A 92 -15.94 0.39 -0.70
C PRO A 92 -15.14 1.67 -0.44
N THR A 93 -14.78 1.88 0.82
CA THR A 93 -13.82 2.89 1.28
C THR A 93 -12.66 2.17 1.95
N TYR A 94 -11.49 2.81 2.04
CA TYR A 94 -10.27 2.16 2.52
C TYR A 94 -9.64 2.96 3.64
N ALA A 95 -9.22 2.26 4.70
CA ALA A 95 -8.54 2.85 5.83
C ALA A 95 -7.11 3.25 5.47
N SER A 96 -6.59 4.24 6.18
CA SER A 96 -5.19 4.64 6.07
C SER A 96 -4.25 3.50 6.49
N SER A 97 -3.12 3.38 5.81
CA SER A 97 -2.05 2.46 6.18
C SER A 97 -1.17 3.07 7.27
N PHE A 98 -1.07 2.39 8.42
CA PHE A 98 -0.23 2.80 9.56
C PHE A 98 0.91 1.81 9.86
N ALA A 99 1.13 0.83 8.98
CA ALA A 99 2.18 -0.17 9.14
C ALA A 99 3.16 -0.14 7.96
N GLY A 100 3.19 0.98 7.24
CA GLY A 100 4.03 1.15 6.07
C GLY A 100 5.50 1.25 6.45
N PHE A 101 6.37 0.62 5.66
CA PHE A 101 7.81 0.71 5.85
C PHE A 101 8.53 0.70 4.50
N SER A 102 9.71 1.34 4.46
CA SER A 102 10.57 1.36 3.29
C SER A 102 12.05 1.24 3.69
N GLY A 103 12.82 0.57 2.82
CA GLY A 103 14.27 0.57 2.82
C GLY A 103 14.80 1.33 1.61
N ILE A 104 15.84 2.13 1.82
CA ILE A 104 16.44 2.99 0.80
C ILE A 104 17.92 2.63 0.64
N ILE A 105 18.36 2.56 -0.61
CA ILE A 105 19.78 2.61 -1.00
C ILE A 105 19.93 3.82 -1.91
N GLY A 106 20.82 4.75 -1.57
CA GLY A 106 21.00 5.93 -2.38
C GLY A 106 22.45 6.33 -2.58
N TYR A 107 22.66 7.23 -3.53
CA TYR A 107 23.97 7.78 -3.87
C TYR A 107 23.88 9.30 -4.03
N TYR A 108 24.75 10.03 -3.35
CA TYR A 108 24.88 11.49 -3.50
C TYR A 108 25.73 11.84 -4.74
N VAL A 109 25.24 12.81 -5.51
CA VAL A 109 25.96 13.47 -6.60
C VAL A 109 25.80 14.98 -6.40
N ASN A 110 26.64 15.56 -5.56
CA ASN A 110 26.53 16.94 -5.07
C ASN A 110 25.17 17.16 -4.36
N ASP A 111 24.35 18.08 -4.86
CA ASP A 111 23.01 18.38 -4.33
C ASP A 111 21.92 17.43 -4.86
N PHE A 112 22.27 16.54 -5.80
CA PHE A 112 21.37 15.52 -6.30
C PHE A 112 21.59 14.19 -5.59
N ARG A 113 20.54 13.39 -5.49
CA ARG A 113 20.61 12.01 -5.00
C ARG A 113 19.83 11.09 -5.93
N VAL A 114 20.33 9.90 -6.15
CA VAL A 114 19.55 8.81 -6.74
C VAL A 114 19.18 7.86 -5.61
N GLU A 115 17.91 7.54 -5.45
CA GLU A 115 17.36 6.65 -4.42
C GLU A 115 16.68 5.45 -5.07
N PHE A 116 17.08 4.25 -4.64
CA PHE A 116 16.33 3.02 -4.83
C PHE A 116 15.57 2.72 -3.54
N GLU A 117 14.24 2.70 -3.61
CA GLU A 117 13.33 2.43 -2.49
C GLU A 117 12.58 1.12 -2.72
N GLY A 118 12.59 0.23 -1.73
CA GLY A 118 11.64 -0.87 -1.62
C GLY A 118 10.66 -0.60 -0.49
N SER A 119 9.35 -0.61 -0.75
CA SER A 119 8.33 -0.26 0.25
C SER A 119 7.17 -1.26 0.33
N TYR A 120 6.48 -1.24 1.47
CA TYR A 120 5.28 -2.02 1.74
C TYR A 120 4.23 -1.12 2.40
N GLU A 121 3.01 -1.12 1.86
CA GLU A 121 1.85 -0.43 2.42
C GLU A 121 0.61 -1.34 2.33
N ASN A 122 -0.29 -1.25 3.31
CA ASN A 122 -1.51 -2.07 3.37
C ASN A 122 -2.72 -1.21 3.73
N PHE A 123 -3.72 -1.20 2.84
CA PHE A 123 -4.95 -0.43 2.95
C PHE A 123 -6.13 -1.39 3.10
N GLU A 124 -6.62 -1.55 4.32
CA GLU A 124 -7.77 -2.42 4.59
C GLU A 124 -9.08 -1.72 4.21
N PRO A 125 -10.13 -2.45 3.78
CA PRO A 125 -11.44 -1.85 3.55
C PRO A 125 -12.01 -1.34 4.88
N GLU A 126 -12.66 -0.19 4.86
CA GLU A 126 -13.37 0.32 6.02
C GLU A 126 -14.65 -0.47 6.28
N ARG A 127 -14.98 -0.61 7.57
CA ARG A 127 -16.21 -1.26 8.00
C ARG A 127 -17.45 -0.42 7.74
N GLN A 128 -17.33 0.88 7.47
CA GLN A 128 -18.47 1.79 7.30
C GLN A 128 -19.51 1.63 8.42
N TRP A 129 -20.69 1.10 8.12
CA TRP A 129 -21.81 0.88 9.04
C TRP A 129 -21.86 -0.52 9.67
N TYR A 130 -20.94 -1.40 9.33
CA TYR A 130 -20.93 -2.78 9.85
C TYR A 130 -20.44 -2.82 11.31
N PRO A 131 -20.98 -3.73 12.14
CA PRO A 131 -20.54 -3.93 13.53
C PRO A 131 -19.05 -4.29 13.63
N GLU A 132 -18.45 -3.97 14.78
CA GLU A 132 -17.01 -4.12 15.02
C GLU A 132 -16.47 -5.53 14.74
N ASN A 133 -17.27 -6.56 15.03
CA ASN A 133 -16.89 -7.97 14.88
C ASN A 133 -17.34 -8.60 13.55
N SER A 134 -17.99 -7.85 12.66
CA SER A 134 -18.45 -8.37 11.38
C SER A 134 -17.29 -8.48 10.40
N GLN A 135 -17.27 -9.55 9.59
CA GLN A 135 -16.40 -9.68 8.43
C GLN A 135 -17.17 -9.55 7.11
N SER A 136 -18.49 -9.32 7.17
CA SER A 136 -19.36 -9.27 5.99
C SER A 136 -19.05 -8.09 5.06
N TYR A 137 -18.53 -6.98 5.61
CA TYR A 137 -18.19 -5.77 4.84
C TYR A 137 -17.16 -6.01 3.73
N LYS A 138 -16.41 -7.11 3.79
CA LYS A 138 -15.46 -7.54 2.77
C LYS A 138 -16.15 -8.19 1.56
N PHE A 139 -17.38 -8.67 1.70
CA PHE A 139 -18.06 -9.47 0.68
C PHE A 139 -19.07 -8.63 -0.09
N PHE A 140 -19.08 -8.84 -1.41
CA PHE A 140 -20.06 -8.23 -2.29
C PHE A 140 -20.38 -9.14 -3.46
N SER A 141 -21.62 -9.08 -3.96
CA SER A 141 -22.06 -9.90 -5.07
C SER A 141 -22.03 -9.13 -6.39
N LEU A 142 -21.74 -9.86 -7.47
CA LEU A 142 -22.02 -9.46 -8.84
C LEU A 142 -23.34 -10.12 -9.24
N SER A 143 -24.39 -9.32 -9.38
CA SER A 143 -25.71 -9.82 -9.75
C SER A 143 -25.98 -9.64 -11.24
N ARG A 144 -26.58 -10.66 -11.85
CA ARG A 144 -27.02 -10.65 -13.25
C ARG A 144 -28.38 -9.98 -13.48
N GLU A 145 -29.00 -9.49 -12.40
CA GLU A 145 -30.32 -8.90 -12.38
C GLU A 145 -30.31 -7.55 -11.66
N SER A 146 -31.41 -6.80 -11.77
CA SER A 146 -31.58 -5.52 -11.05
C SER A 146 -31.65 -5.65 -9.52
N SER A 147 -31.93 -6.86 -9.04
CA SER A 147 -31.92 -7.28 -7.63
C SER A 147 -31.21 -8.63 -7.52
N CYS A 148 -30.54 -8.89 -6.40
CA CYS A 148 -29.86 -10.17 -6.19
C CYS A 148 -30.86 -11.34 -6.15
N ALA A 149 -30.87 -12.18 -7.20
CA ALA A 149 -31.77 -13.32 -7.35
C ALA A 149 -31.04 -14.66 -7.13
N ALA A 150 -31.76 -15.67 -6.65
CA ALA A 150 -31.20 -17.00 -6.44
C ALA A 150 -30.56 -17.55 -7.72
N ASN A 151 -29.38 -18.18 -7.60
CA ASN A 151 -28.63 -18.79 -8.71
C ASN A 151 -28.24 -17.84 -9.87
N LYS A 152 -28.28 -16.52 -9.63
CA LYS A 152 -27.94 -15.48 -10.63
C LYS A 152 -26.92 -14.46 -10.10
N PHE A 153 -26.04 -14.89 -9.20
CA PHE A 153 -25.00 -14.04 -8.64
C PHE A 153 -23.74 -14.85 -8.32
N ILE A 154 -22.61 -14.17 -8.29
CA ILE A 154 -21.36 -14.66 -7.70
C ILE A 154 -20.90 -13.68 -6.62
N VAL A 155 -20.00 -14.08 -5.73
CA VAL A 155 -19.51 -13.23 -4.64
C VAL A 155 -18.00 -13.10 -4.72
N LEU A 156 -17.52 -11.88 -4.52
CA LEU A 156 -16.10 -11.53 -4.42
C LEU A 156 -15.77 -11.11 -2.98
N GLU A 157 -14.51 -11.28 -2.57
CA GLU A 157 -13.99 -10.82 -1.29
C GLU A 157 -12.96 -9.70 -1.49
N ASN A 158 -13.27 -8.51 -1.01
CA ASN A 158 -12.37 -7.38 -0.90
C ASN A 158 -11.58 -7.46 0.41
N ASN A 159 -10.35 -7.95 0.31
CA ASN A 159 -9.40 -8.02 1.44
C ASN A 159 -8.56 -6.74 1.62
N GLY A 160 -8.87 -5.67 0.87
CA GLY A 160 -8.04 -4.46 0.85
C GLY A 160 -7.06 -4.44 -0.32
N VAL A 161 -6.18 -3.45 -0.29
CA VAL A 161 -5.10 -3.25 -1.26
C VAL A 161 -3.79 -3.35 -0.50
N VAL A 162 -2.99 -4.38 -0.83
CA VAL A 162 -1.60 -4.47 -0.37
C VAL A 162 -0.72 -3.99 -1.51
N ASP A 163 0.11 -2.99 -1.24
CA ASP A 163 1.06 -2.44 -2.18
C ASP A 163 2.50 -2.79 -1.75
N LYS A 164 3.27 -3.30 -2.69
CA LYS A 164 4.69 -3.63 -2.53
C LYS A 164 5.43 -2.96 -3.67
N SER A 165 6.06 -1.83 -3.40
CA SER A 165 6.65 -0.99 -4.43
C SER A 165 8.17 -1.14 -4.50
N ILE A 166 8.71 -1.01 -5.70
CA ILE A 166 10.14 -0.82 -5.96
C ILE A 166 10.27 0.44 -6.83
N ASN A 167 10.85 1.50 -6.28
CA ASN A 167 10.91 2.82 -6.89
C ASN A 167 12.36 3.27 -7.09
N VAL A 168 12.64 3.92 -8.20
CA VAL A 168 13.88 4.67 -8.44
C VAL A 168 13.52 6.14 -8.53
N SER A 169 14.09 6.96 -7.65
CA SER A 169 13.81 8.38 -7.55
C SER A 169 15.08 9.21 -7.72
N VAL A 170 14.95 10.34 -8.39
CA VAL A 170 15.95 11.40 -8.40
C VAL A 170 15.49 12.47 -7.42
N CYS A 171 16.33 12.79 -6.46
CA CYS A 171 16.11 13.80 -5.45
C CYS A 171 17.03 14.98 -5.65
N TYR A 172 16.57 16.16 -5.25
CA TYR A 172 17.35 17.38 -5.16
C TYR A 172 17.20 17.95 -3.76
N ASP A 173 18.34 18.18 -3.10
CA ASP A 173 18.43 18.78 -1.79
C ASP A 173 18.71 20.27 -1.95
N VAL A 174 17.80 21.11 -1.45
CA VAL A 174 17.97 22.56 -1.49
C VAL A 174 18.89 22.96 -0.33
N ALA A 175 20.11 23.35 -0.66
CA ALA A 175 21.04 23.91 0.31
C ALA A 175 20.58 25.31 0.75
N GLY A 176 20.10 25.43 1.99
CA GLY A 176 19.58 26.68 2.55
C GLY A 176 20.45 27.26 3.67
N GLY A 177 21.52 27.98 3.32
CA GLY A 177 22.24 28.90 4.24
C GLY A 177 22.57 28.35 5.65
N ASN A 178 22.54 29.23 6.66
CA ASN A 178 22.92 28.94 8.06
C ASN A 178 21.86 28.14 8.86
N ILE A 179 20.89 27.48 8.22
CA ILE A 179 19.82 26.75 8.91
C ILE A 179 20.11 25.25 8.86
N PRO A 180 20.03 24.51 9.98
CA PRO A 180 20.28 23.07 10.01
C PRO A 180 19.21 22.23 9.31
N LEU A 181 18.22 22.85 8.67
CA LEU A 181 17.09 22.18 8.03
C LEU A 181 17.21 22.35 6.51
N ALA A 182 17.43 21.25 5.80
CA ALA A 182 17.62 21.25 4.34
C ALA A 182 16.40 20.64 3.63
N PRO A 183 15.56 21.44 2.95
CA PRO A 183 14.45 20.92 2.16
C PRO A 183 14.93 19.97 1.06
N TYR A 184 14.11 18.98 0.70
CA TYR A 184 14.34 18.13 -0.46
C TYR A 184 13.06 17.91 -1.26
N MET A 185 13.23 17.60 -2.53
CA MET A 185 12.18 17.09 -3.40
C MET A 185 12.70 15.90 -4.18
N CYS A 186 11.85 14.91 -4.45
CA CYS A 186 12.17 13.77 -5.29
C CYS A 186 11.06 13.51 -6.29
N ALA A 187 11.45 13.01 -7.47
CA ALA A 187 10.55 12.45 -8.45
C ALA A 187 11.10 11.09 -8.90
N GLY A 188 10.23 10.09 -8.95
CA GLY A 188 10.62 8.72 -9.22
C GLY A 188 9.56 7.93 -9.96
N VAL A 189 10.01 6.83 -10.54
CA VAL A 189 9.19 5.83 -11.21
C VAL A 189 9.51 4.47 -10.65
N GLY A 190 8.56 3.56 -10.70
CA GLY A 190 8.71 2.26 -10.10
C GLY A 190 7.77 1.21 -10.65
N ALA A 191 7.82 0.07 -9.98
CA ALA A 191 6.93 -1.05 -10.21
C ALA A 191 6.38 -1.54 -8.88
N ASP A 192 5.08 -1.79 -8.86
CA ASP A 192 4.32 -2.19 -7.69
C ASP A 192 3.72 -3.56 -7.89
N TYR A 193 3.81 -4.41 -6.88
CA TYR A 193 3.08 -5.67 -6.82
C TYR A 193 1.84 -5.48 -5.96
N ILE A 194 0.72 -5.20 -6.63
CA ILE A 194 -0.54 -4.91 -5.95
C ILE A 194 -1.35 -6.18 -5.77
N LYS A 195 -1.69 -6.49 -4.52
CA LYS A 195 -2.66 -7.52 -4.18
C LYS A 195 -4.03 -6.88 -3.97
N PHE A 196 -4.99 -7.25 -4.80
CA PHE A 196 -6.37 -6.78 -4.74
C PHE A 196 -7.33 -7.88 -5.21
N LEU A 197 -8.43 -8.10 -4.49
CA LEU A 197 -9.42 -9.16 -4.78
C LEU A 197 -8.80 -10.55 -5.05
N GLY A 198 -7.86 -10.96 -4.19
CA GLY A 198 -7.22 -12.28 -4.24
C GLY A 198 -6.09 -12.43 -5.26
N ILE A 199 -6.00 -11.54 -6.27
CA ILE A 199 -4.92 -11.58 -7.26
C ILE A 199 -3.77 -10.64 -6.90
N SER A 200 -2.57 -10.96 -7.38
CA SER A 200 -1.38 -10.12 -7.27
C SER A 200 -0.86 -9.82 -8.68
N LEU A 201 -0.84 -8.54 -9.07
CA LEU A 201 -0.39 -8.12 -10.40
C LEU A 201 0.72 -7.06 -10.30
N PRO A 202 1.79 -7.18 -11.10
CA PRO A 202 2.77 -6.11 -11.24
C PRO A 202 2.18 -4.95 -12.05
N LYS A 203 2.38 -3.72 -11.60
CA LYS A 203 1.96 -2.47 -12.25
C LYS A 203 3.09 -1.46 -12.22
N PHE A 204 3.06 -0.49 -13.13
CA PHE A 204 4.00 0.63 -13.08
C PHE A 204 3.49 1.69 -12.11
N SER A 205 4.40 2.45 -11.52
CA SER A 205 4.05 3.51 -10.58
C SER A 205 4.93 4.75 -10.73
N CYS A 206 4.39 5.88 -10.29
CA CYS A 206 5.08 7.15 -10.21
C CYS A 206 4.99 7.65 -8.77
N GLN A 207 6.09 8.22 -8.28
CA GLN A 207 6.18 8.73 -6.93
C GLN A 207 6.80 10.12 -6.94
N VAL A 208 6.25 11.02 -6.13
CA VAL A 208 6.87 12.31 -5.80
C VAL A 208 6.98 12.43 -4.30
N LYS A 209 8.09 12.98 -3.82
CA LYS A 209 8.35 13.19 -2.39
C LYS A 209 8.81 14.62 -2.17
N PHE A 210 8.47 15.19 -1.04
CA PHE A 210 8.98 16.49 -0.61
C PHE A 210 9.10 16.48 0.90
N GLY A 211 10.14 17.08 1.43
CA GLY A 211 10.36 17.05 2.86
C GLY A 211 11.54 17.88 3.28
N VAL A 212 11.98 17.61 4.50
CA VAL A 212 13.12 18.26 5.11
C VAL A 212 14.05 17.22 5.68
N ASN A 213 15.34 17.51 5.58
CA ASN A 213 16.39 16.74 6.21
C ASN A 213 16.97 17.52 7.40
N TYR A 214 17.33 16.79 8.45
CA TYR A 214 17.97 17.28 9.66
C TYR A 214 19.24 16.45 9.94
N PRO A 215 20.45 17.02 9.78
CA PRO A 215 21.69 16.31 10.06
C PRO A 215 21.84 16.15 11.58
N LEU A 216 21.96 14.91 12.05
CA LEU A 216 22.27 14.63 13.45
C LEU A 216 23.78 14.66 13.67
N ASN A 217 24.50 13.98 12.78
CA ASN A 217 25.96 13.82 12.79
C ASN A 217 26.46 13.90 11.34
N VAL A 218 27.79 13.81 11.14
CA VAL A 218 28.40 13.80 9.79
C VAL A 218 27.88 12.66 8.91
N ASN A 219 27.57 11.50 9.51
CA ASN A 219 27.17 10.28 8.80
C ASN A 219 25.69 9.94 8.94
N THR A 220 24.92 10.67 9.76
CA THR A 220 23.52 10.33 10.06
C THR A 220 22.59 11.51 9.88
N MET A 221 21.54 11.31 9.09
CA MET A 221 20.55 12.32 8.75
C MET A 221 19.15 11.81 9.05
N LEU A 222 18.39 12.55 9.85
CA LEU A 222 16.95 12.35 9.98
C LEU A 222 16.27 13.04 8.79
N PHE A 223 15.18 12.49 8.30
CA PHE A 223 14.32 13.19 7.36
C PHE A 223 12.85 12.93 7.66
N GLY A 224 12.02 13.89 7.24
CA GLY A 224 10.59 13.77 7.31
C GLY A 224 9.95 14.54 6.16
N GLY A 225 8.88 13.98 5.59
CA GLY A 225 8.28 14.54 4.39
C GLY A 225 6.91 13.97 4.09
N GLY A 226 6.29 14.57 3.07
CA GLY A 226 5.10 14.03 2.42
C GLY A 226 5.48 13.37 1.10
N TYR A 227 4.69 12.39 0.69
CA TYR A 227 4.82 11.78 -0.63
C TYR A 227 3.44 11.57 -1.27
N TYR A 228 3.43 11.53 -2.59
CA TYR A 228 2.30 11.08 -3.38
C TYR A 228 2.76 9.93 -4.25
N HIS A 229 1.99 8.85 -4.24
CA HIS A 229 2.28 7.64 -4.97
C HIS A 229 1.08 7.27 -5.84
N LYS A 230 1.34 7.01 -7.11
CA LYS A 230 0.30 6.73 -8.10
C LYS A 230 0.65 5.50 -8.91
N VAL A 231 -0.25 4.54 -8.88
CA VAL A 231 -0.18 3.34 -9.70
C VAL A 231 -0.78 3.63 -11.07
N VAL A 232 -0.04 3.26 -12.13
CA VAL A 232 -0.48 3.35 -13.51
C VAL A 232 -1.24 2.08 -13.88
N GLY A 233 -2.51 2.28 -14.28
CA GLY A 233 -3.41 1.21 -14.70
C GLY A 233 -4.29 0.72 -13.57
N ASN A 234 -5.59 0.64 -13.84
CA ASN A 234 -6.61 0.39 -12.82
C ASN A 234 -7.33 -0.94 -12.97
N LYS A 235 -7.08 -1.71 -14.05
CA LYS A 235 -7.76 -2.99 -14.30
C LYS A 235 -7.11 -4.16 -13.57
N TYR A 236 -7.93 -5.06 -13.06
CA TYR A 236 -7.58 -6.30 -12.36
C TYR A 236 -8.41 -7.42 -12.97
N GLU A 237 -7.79 -8.27 -13.78
CA GLU A 237 -8.48 -9.35 -14.48
C GLU A 237 -8.36 -10.68 -13.73
N ARG A 238 -9.40 -11.51 -13.83
CA ARG A 238 -9.47 -12.85 -13.21
C ARG A 238 -9.35 -12.81 -11.68
N VAL A 239 -10.10 -11.92 -11.06
CA VAL A 239 -10.15 -11.81 -9.59
C VAL A 239 -10.72 -13.07 -8.94
N GLU A 240 -10.36 -13.33 -7.68
CA GLU A 240 -10.76 -14.52 -6.95
C GLU A 240 -12.25 -14.49 -6.56
N ILE A 241 -12.96 -15.57 -6.86
CA ILE A 241 -14.39 -15.71 -6.55
C ILE A 241 -14.51 -16.41 -5.20
N ALA A 242 -15.08 -15.72 -4.21
CA ALA A 242 -15.29 -16.24 -2.87
C ALA A 242 -16.47 -17.21 -2.78
N TYR A 243 -17.51 -17.00 -3.58
CA TYR A 243 -18.62 -17.94 -3.72
C TYR A 243 -19.15 -17.97 -5.16
N HIS A 244 -19.34 -19.19 -5.65
CA HIS A 244 -19.96 -19.49 -6.94
C HIS A 244 -21.09 -20.49 -6.71
N PRO A 245 -22.33 -20.21 -7.14
CA PRO A 245 -23.44 -21.16 -6.97
C PRO A 245 -23.19 -22.42 -7.82
N SER A 246 -23.63 -23.57 -7.32
CA SER A 246 -23.43 -24.89 -7.95
C SER A 246 -24.16 -25.04 -9.28
N THR A 247 -25.23 -24.28 -9.49
CA THR A 247 -25.95 -24.18 -10.76
C THR A 247 -26.32 -22.73 -11.02
N LEU A 248 -25.62 -22.05 -11.93
CA LEU A 248 -26.14 -20.78 -12.46
C LEU A 248 -27.29 -21.06 -13.43
N SER A 249 -28.41 -20.38 -13.22
CA SER A 249 -29.61 -20.55 -14.04
C SER A 249 -29.44 -19.99 -15.47
N GLU A 250 -28.50 -19.06 -15.66
CA GLU A 250 -28.24 -18.42 -16.96
C GLU A 250 -26.85 -18.76 -17.50
N VAL A 251 -26.76 -18.92 -18.82
CA VAL A 251 -25.47 -19.03 -19.52
C VAL A 251 -24.80 -17.65 -19.46
N PRO A 252 -23.51 -17.57 -19.09
CA PRO A 252 -22.54 -18.66 -18.90
C PRO A 252 -22.55 -19.23 -17.48
N LYS A 253 -22.40 -20.55 -17.38
CA LYS A 253 -22.41 -21.30 -16.10
C LYS A 253 -21.08 -21.28 -15.36
N THR A 254 -20.01 -20.85 -16.03
CA THR A 254 -18.69 -20.60 -15.47
C THR A 254 -18.27 -19.21 -15.90
N THR A 255 -17.78 -18.43 -14.95
CA THR A 255 -17.42 -17.04 -15.19
C THR A 255 -16.13 -16.72 -14.46
N SER A 256 -15.45 -15.69 -14.93
CA SER A 256 -14.39 -15.02 -14.18
C SER A 256 -14.87 -13.60 -13.92
N ALA A 257 -14.28 -12.92 -12.94
CA ALA A 257 -14.59 -11.53 -12.69
C ALA A 257 -13.37 -10.64 -12.97
N SER A 258 -13.65 -9.38 -13.23
CA SER A 258 -12.67 -8.32 -13.32
C SER A 258 -13.13 -7.14 -12.47
N ALA A 259 -12.16 -6.34 -12.02
CA ALA A 259 -12.43 -5.13 -11.26
C ALA A 259 -11.57 -3.99 -11.75
N THR A 260 -12.06 -2.77 -11.57
CA THR A 260 -11.27 -1.55 -11.72
C THR A 260 -11.11 -0.88 -10.37
N LEU A 261 -9.91 -0.37 -10.10
CA LEU A 261 -9.63 0.49 -8.95
C LEU A 261 -8.45 1.38 -9.30
N ASN A 262 -8.65 2.70 -9.29
CA ASN A 262 -7.54 3.65 -9.34
C ASN A 262 -6.85 3.61 -7.97
N THR A 263 -5.56 3.32 -7.97
CA THR A 263 -4.77 3.17 -6.76
C THR A 263 -3.78 4.32 -6.69
N ASP A 264 -4.21 5.41 -6.06
CA ASP A 264 -3.36 6.54 -5.74
C ASP A 264 -3.56 6.96 -4.29
N TYR A 265 -2.48 7.42 -3.66
CA TYR A 265 -2.49 7.73 -2.24
C TYR A 265 -1.44 8.78 -1.89
N PHE A 266 -1.77 9.57 -0.87
CA PHE A 266 -0.85 10.50 -0.23
C PHE A 266 -0.24 9.82 0.97
N GLY A 267 0.91 10.28 1.45
CA GLY A 267 1.43 9.78 2.69
C GLY A 267 2.49 10.66 3.32
N TRP A 268 2.86 10.26 4.52
CA TRP A 268 3.90 10.88 5.33
C TRP A 268 5.00 9.87 5.61
N GLU A 269 6.24 10.30 5.50
CA GLU A 269 7.42 9.49 5.78
C GLU A 269 8.27 10.16 6.85
N VAL A 270 8.83 9.34 7.73
CA VAL A 270 9.89 9.74 8.67
C VAL A 270 10.93 8.63 8.69
N GLY A 271 12.20 9.00 8.55
CA GLY A 271 13.27 8.02 8.42
C GLY A 271 14.65 8.57 8.75
N PHE A 272 15.63 7.68 8.62
CA PHE A 272 17.04 7.97 8.81
C PHE A 272 17.82 7.53 7.58
N ARG A 273 18.86 8.29 7.23
CA ARG A 273 19.88 7.94 6.23
C ARG A 273 21.24 7.88 6.91
N PHE A 274 22.00 6.84 6.59
CA PHE A 274 23.36 6.59 7.06
C PHE A 274 24.30 6.61 5.86
N THR A 275 25.14 7.63 5.80
CA THR A 275 26.21 7.73 4.79
C THR A 275 27.31 6.74 5.13
N LEU A 276 27.73 5.97 4.13
CA LEU A 276 28.78 4.95 4.20
C LEU A 276 30.14 5.56 3.90
#